data_AF-A0A3C0I3D9-F1
#
_entry.id   AF-A0A3C0I3D9-F1
#
_cell.length_a   1.000
_cell.length_b   1.000
_cell.length_c   1.000
_cell.angle_alpha   90.00
_cell.angle_beta   90.00
_cell.angle_gamma   90.00
#
_symmetry.space_group_name_H-M   'P 1'
#
loop_
_entity.id
_entity.type
_entity.pdbx_description
1 polymer ?
#
loop_
_entity_poly.entity_id
_entity_poly.type
_entity_poly.pdbx_seq_one_letter_code
_entity_poly.pdbx_strand_id
1 'polypeptide(L)'
;MSFTTEEMTVLSAQMDDQLHELHNLEKQLKSGASKSGAQPLDDEQLLEKQRKQIKENAKESPDTFLHKCGNNAKEILCKESSELSKQWQKWGDIRNEDVLEKLGSVLLIMGYSGAALQILTVAISVYVIRVGLNAFCEKYCCD
;
A
#
# COMPACT_ATOMS: atom_id res chain seq x y z
N MET A 1 15.59 -10.96 -7.60
CA MET A 1 14.65 -11.43 -8.63
C MET A 1 13.46 -10.49 -8.59
N SER A 2 13.19 -9.78 -9.66
CA SER A 2 11.96 -8.97 -9.81
C SER A 2 10.80 -9.86 -10.22
N PHE A 3 9.57 -9.36 -10.08
CA PHE A 3 8.39 -10.02 -10.68
C PHE A 3 8.59 -10.18 -12.19
N THR A 4 8.07 -11.26 -12.76
CA THR A 4 7.97 -11.40 -14.21
C THR A 4 6.97 -10.38 -14.78
N THR A 5 7.04 -10.12 -16.09
CA THR A 5 6.10 -9.20 -16.75
C THR A 5 4.64 -9.64 -16.61
N GLU A 6 4.38 -10.95 -16.65
CA GLU A 6 3.04 -11.52 -16.47
C GLU A 6 2.54 -11.32 -15.03
N GLU A 7 3.38 -11.62 -14.03
CA GLU A 7 3.05 -11.37 -12.62
C GLU A 7 2.80 -9.88 -12.38
N MET A 8 3.64 -9.00 -12.93
CA MET A 8 3.48 -7.56 -12.76
C MET A 8 2.14 -7.07 -13.32
N THR A 9 1.73 -7.55 -14.50
CA THR A 9 0.46 -7.20 -15.11
C THR A 9 -0.72 -7.65 -14.24
N VAL A 10 -0.65 -8.88 -13.70
CA VAL A 10 -1.70 -9.42 -12.81
C VAL A 10 -1.77 -8.64 -11.50
N LEU A 11 -0.63 -8.34 -10.88
CA LEU A 11 -0.57 -7.60 -9.61
C LEU A 11 -1.03 -6.15 -9.79
N SER A 12 -0.69 -5.52 -10.92
CA SER A 12 -1.14 -4.17 -11.28
C SER A 12 -2.66 -4.11 -11.40
N ALA A 13 -3.26 -5.05 -12.14
CA ALA A 13 -4.72 -5.17 -12.24
C ALA A 13 -5.39 -5.45 -10.87
N GLN A 14 -4.79 -6.30 -10.04
CA GLN A 14 -5.31 -6.60 -8.71
C GLN A 14 -5.27 -5.37 -7.79
N MET A 15 -4.23 -4.55 -7.93
CA MET A 15 -4.09 -3.30 -7.19
C MET A 15 -5.13 -2.27 -7.64
N ASP A 16 -5.38 -2.14 -8.94
CA ASP A 16 -6.45 -1.30 -9.49
C ASP A 16 -7.83 -1.71 -8.99
N ASP A 17 -8.14 -3.01 -9.03
CA ASP A 17 -9.42 -3.54 -8.54
C ASP A 17 -9.63 -3.20 -7.06
N GLN A 18 -8.61 -3.35 -6.22
CA GLN A 18 -8.70 -3.02 -4.80
C GLN A 18 -8.84 -1.51 -4.56
N LEU A 19 -8.12 -0.67 -5.29
CA LEU A 19 -8.27 0.79 -5.20
C LEU A 19 -9.67 1.24 -5.63
N HIS A 20 -10.20 0.62 -6.69
CA HIS A 20 -11.56 0.89 -7.17
C HIS A 20 -12.62 0.42 -6.16
N GLU A 21 -12.43 -0.76 -5.54
CA GLU A 21 -13.28 -1.26 -4.46
C GLU A 21 -13.32 -0.28 -3.27
N LEU A 22 -12.16 0.21 -2.82
CA LEU A 22 -12.05 1.19 -1.74
C LEU A 22 -12.75 2.51 -2.09
N HIS A 23 -12.56 3.01 -3.30
CA HIS A 23 -13.22 4.23 -3.77
C HIS A 23 -14.76 4.07 -3.81
N ASN A 24 -15.25 2.92 -4.27
CA ASN A 24 -16.68 2.64 -4.28
C ASN A 24 -17.26 2.48 -2.87
N LEU A 25 -16.53 1.81 -1.97
CA LEU A 25 -16.91 1.66 -0.57
C LEU A 25 -17.01 3.02 0.12
N GLU A 26 -16.02 3.89 -0.08
CA GLU A 26 -16.04 5.26 0.41
C GLU A 26 -17.24 6.06 -0.13
N LYS A 27 -17.53 5.95 -1.44
CA LYS A 27 -18.67 6.64 -2.07
C LYS A 27 -20.01 6.14 -1.55
N GLN A 28 -20.18 4.82 -1.37
CA GLN A 28 -21.38 4.22 -0.80
C GLN A 28 -21.60 4.68 0.66
N LEU A 29 -20.53 4.75 1.45
CA LEU A 29 -20.60 5.19 2.84
C LEU A 29 -20.90 6.70 2.94
N LYS A 30 -20.30 7.54 2.09
CA LYS A 30 -20.61 8.99 2.01
C LYS A 30 -22.05 9.26 1.56
N SER A 31 -22.59 8.47 0.63
CA SER A 31 -23.97 8.59 0.16
C SER A 31 -24.99 8.02 1.16
N GLY A 32 -24.63 7.01 1.95
CA GLY A 32 -25.43 6.48 3.05
C GLY A 32 -25.42 7.33 4.32
N ALA A 33 -24.35 8.10 4.56
CA ALA A 33 -24.19 8.98 5.72
C ALA A 33 -25.13 10.21 5.74
N SER A 34 -25.87 10.47 4.65
CA SER A 34 -26.88 11.54 4.61
C SER A 34 -28.07 11.34 5.56
N LYS A 35 -28.18 10.22 6.30
CA LYS A 35 -29.30 9.95 7.22
C LYS A 35 -28.96 9.81 8.71
N SER A 36 -27.71 9.76 9.10
CA SER A 36 -27.30 9.71 10.50
C SER A 36 -25.89 10.28 10.58
N GLY A 37 -25.59 11.15 11.54
CA GLY A 37 -24.30 11.81 11.73
C GLY A 37 -23.13 10.86 12.03
N ALA A 38 -22.88 9.92 11.12
CA ALA A 38 -21.80 8.98 11.14
C ALA A 38 -20.50 9.74 10.92
N GLN A 39 -19.58 9.58 11.86
CA GLN A 39 -18.20 10.03 11.72
C GLN A 39 -17.63 9.51 10.39
N PRO A 40 -16.82 10.30 9.66
CA PRO A 40 -16.10 9.78 8.52
C PRO A 40 -15.32 8.52 8.93
N LEU A 41 -15.42 7.45 8.15
CA LEU A 41 -14.62 6.26 8.40
C LEU A 41 -13.15 6.65 8.37
N ASP A 42 -12.43 6.22 9.39
CA ASP A 42 -10.98 6.33 9.44
C ASP A 42 -10.37 5.40 8.38
N ASP A 43 -9.26 5.80 7.75
CA ASP A 43 -8.59 4.99 6.73
C ASP A 43 -8.21 3.60 7.27
N GLU A 44 -8.01 3.45 8.58
CA GLU A 44 -7.78 2.15 9.22
C GLU A 44 -8.95 1.17 9.07
N GLN A 45 -10.20 1.66 9.02
CA GLN A 45 -11.39 0.83 8.82
C GLN A 45 -11.58 0.50 7.34
N LEU A 46 -11.30 1.46 6.45
CA LEU A 46 -11.36 1.25 5.01
C LEU A 46 -10.33 0.19 4.56
N LEU A 47 -9.16 0.19 5.20
CA LEU A 47 -8.02 -0.67 4.89
C LEU A 47 -7.98 -1.97 5.71
N GLU A 48 -9.08 -2.36 6.36
CA GLU A 48 -9.15 -3.58 7.18
C GLU A 48 -8.74 -4.84 6.38
N LYS A 49 -9.15 -4.91 5.11
CA LYS A 49 -8.78 -6.01 4.20
C LYS A 49 -7.26 -6.10 4.01
N GLN A 50 -6.60 -4.99 3.73
CA GLN A 50 -5.14 -4.93 3.55
C GLN A 50 -4.42 -5.27 4.86
N ARG A 51 -4.89 -4.74 6.00
CA ARG A 51 -4.32 -5.06 7.32
C ARG A 51 -4.46 -6.53 7.67
N LYS A 52 -5.60 -7.16 7.36
CA LYS A 52 -5.81 -8.59 7.55
C LYS A 52 -4.86 -9.42 6.68
N GLN A 53 -4.71 -9.07 5.41
CA GLN A 53 -3.76 -9.73 4.50
C GLN A 53 -2.32 -9.62 5.01
N ILE A 54 -1.92 -8.44 5.51
CA ILE A 54 -0.61 -8.25 6.15
C ILE A 54 -0.47 -9.18 7.35
N LYS A 55 -1.43 -9.18 8.26
CA LYS A 55 -1.37 -10.02 9.48
C LYS A 55 -1.23 -11.51 9.17
N GLU A 56 -2.00 -12.00 8.20
CA GLU A 56 -2.02 -13.42 7.84
C GLU A 56 -0.74 -13.87 7.13
N ASN A 57 -0.16 -13.01 6.27
CA ASN A 57 1.00 -13.37 5.46
C ASN A 57 2.34 -13.01 6.12
N ALA A 58 2.41 -11.91 6.86
CA ALA A 58 3.59 -11.51 7.63
C ALA A 58 3.69 -12.24 8.98
N LYS A 59 2.59 -12.87 9.44
CA LYS A 59 2.49 -13.55 10.75
C LYS A 59 2.87 -12.65 11.94
N GLU A 60 2.69 -11.34 11.78
CA GLU A 60 2.93 -10.34 12.81
C GLU A 60 1.82 -9.28 12.79
N SER A 61 1.85 -8.32 13.72
CA SER A 61 0.85 -7.26 13.73
C SER A 61 1.04 -6.35 12.51
N PRO A 62 -0.05 -5.84 11.88
CA PRO A 62 0.07 -4.95 10.73
C PRO A 62 0.95 -3.73 11.00
N ASP A 63 0.84 -3.11 12.17
CA ASP A 63 1.62 -1.92 12.50
C ASP A 63 3.11 -2.24 12.69
N THR A 64 3.44 -3.37 13.32
CA THR A 64 4.84 -3.83 13.44
C THR A 64 5.45 -4.08 12.06
N PHE A 65 4.69 -4.74 11.19
CA PHE A 65 5.13 -5.01 9.83
C PHE A 65 5.30 -3.72 9.01
N LEU A 66 4.32 -2.81 9.06
CA LEU A 66 4.36 -1.55 8.32
C LEU A 66 5.52 -0.67 8.79
N HIS A 67 5.84 -0.65 10.09
CA HIS A 67 7.06 0.00 10.59
C HIS A 67 8.35 -0.63 10.04
N LYS A 68 8.46 -1.96 10.07
CA LYS A 68 9.63 -2.64 9.49
C LYS A 68 9.76 -2.39 8.00
N CYS A 69 8.64 -2.48 7.27
CA CYS A 69 8.57 -2.22 5.85
C CYS A 69 8.95 -0.77 5.55
N GLY A 70 8.38 0.19 6.26
CA GLY A 70 8.71 1.60 6.17
C GLY A 70 10.19 1.87 6.39
N ASN A 71 10.79 1.29 7.44
CA ASN A 71 12.22 1.44 7.71
C ASN A 71 13.11 0.86 6.60
N ASN A 72 12.76 -0.31 6.05
CA ASN A 72 13.50 -0.90 4.92
C ASN A 72 13.25 -0.14 3.60
N ALA A 73 12.08 0.47 3.47
CA ALA A 73 11.67 1.23 2.30
C ALA A 73 12.05 2.72 2.39
N LYS A 74 12.57 3.20 3.52
CA LYS A 74 12.80 4.64 3.81
C LYS A 74 13.61 5.33 2.70
N GLU A 75 14.69 4.71 2.24
CA GLU A 75 15.54 5.24 1.17
C GLU A 75 14.82 5.30 -0.19
N ILE A 76 13.83 4.44 -0.41
CA ILE A 76 13.11 4.29 -1.68
C ILE A 76 11.82 5.14 -1.69
N LEU A 77 11.11 5.19 -0.57
CA LEU A 77 9.80 5.82 -0.43
C LEU A 77 9.88 7.23 0.13
N CYS A 78 10.73 7.48 1.12
CA CYS A 78 10.64 8.69 1.95
C CYS A 78 11.76 9.70 1.72
N LYS A 79 12.79 9.32 0.98
CA LYS A 79 13.83 10.26 0.57
C LYS A 79 13.26 11.14 -0.55
N GLU A 80 13.19 12.45 -0.35
CA GLU A 80 12.70 13.41 -1.39
C GLU A 80 13.47 13.29 -2.72
N SER A 81 14.71 12.80 -2.67
CA SER A 81 15.51 12.54 -3.87
C SER A 81 15.11 11.27 -4.63
N SER A 82 14.31 10.39 -4.02
CA SER A 82 13.90 9.12 -4.61
C SER A 82 13.01 9.38 -5.83
N GLU A 83 13.18 8.55 -6.85
CA GLU A 83 12.43 8.68 -8.09
C GLU A 83 10.93 8.51 -7.84
N LEU A 84 10.55 7.70 -6.86
CA LEU A 84 9.18 7.43 -6.50
C LEU A 84 8.54 8.59 -5.72
N SER A 85 9.27 9.21 -4.79
CA SER A 85 8.83 10.46 -4.13
C SER A 85 8.66 11.59 -5.14
N LYS A 86 9.58 11.71 -6.10
CA LYS A 86 9.48 12.71 -7.18
C LYS A 86 8.30 12.44 -8.11
N GLN A 87 8.03 11.18 -8.46
CA GLN A 87 6.87 10.83 -9.27
C GLN A 87 5.55 11.12 -8.52
N TRP A 88 5.48 10.79 -7.23
CA TRP A 88 4.34 11.11 -6.37
C TRP A 88 4.07 12.62 -6.31
N GLN A 89 5.12 13.42 -6.08
CA GLN A 89 5.01 14.88 -6.00
C GLN A 89 4.71 15.54 -7.33
N LYS A 90 5.25 15.00 -8.43
CA LYS A 90 5.26 15.68 -9.74
C LYS A 90 4.02 15.37 -10.58
N TRP A 91 3.37 14.23 -10.39
CA TRP A 91 2.25 13.81 -11.23
C TRP A 91 1.03 13.29 -10.48
N GLY A 92 1.13 12.96 -9.19
CA GLY A 92 0.01 12.35 -8.43
C GLY A 92 -0.44 10.97 -8.96
N ASP A 93 0.11 10.53 -10.09
CA ASP A 93 -0.23 9.32 -10.83
C ASP A 93 1.05 8.50 -10.95
N ILE A 94 1.29 7.64 -9.95
CA ILE A 94 2.37 6.67 -10.01
C ILE A 94 1.82 5.42 -10.68
N ARG A 95 2.55 4.90 -11.67
CA ARG A 95 2.21 3.62 -12.28
C ARG A 95 2.28 2.53 -11.21
N ASN A 96 1.22 1.73 -11.10
CA ASN A 96 1.14 0.63 -10.14
C ASN A 96 2.36 -0.29 -10.23
N GLU A 97 2.87 -0.54 -11.44
CA GLU A 97 4.05 -1.38 -11.67
C GLU A 97 5.30 -0.86 -10.95
N ASP A 98 5.50 0.47 -10.94
CA ASP A 98 6.67 1.08 -10.29
C ASP A 98 6.56 0.93 -8.75
N VAL A 99 5.36 1.07 -8.19
CA VAL A 99 5.08 0.86 -6.76
C VAL A 99 5.31 -0.61 -6.39
N LEU A 100 4.74 -1.52 -7.17
CA LEU A 100 4.85 -2.98 -6.98
C LEU A 100 6.30 -3.45 -7.09
N GLU A 101 7.08 -2.93 -8.05
CA GLU A 101 8.49 -3.30 -8.21
C GLU A 101 9.32 -2.87 -7.00
N LYS A 102 9.16 -1.63 -6.53
CA LYS A 102 9.90 -1.12 -5.39
C LYS A 102 9.53 -1.81 -4.09
N LEU A 103 8.23 -1.96 -3.81
CA LEU A 103 7.76 -2.62 -2.59
C LEU A 103 8.04 -4.13 -2.61
N GLY A 104 7.91 -4.78 -3.76
CA GLY A 104 8.29 -6.17 -3.93
C GLY A 104 9.78 -6.39 -3.65
N SER A 105 10.63 -5.48 -4.12
CA SER A 105 12.08 -5.50 -3.84
C SER A 105 12.38 -5.35 -2.34
N VAL A 106 11.66 -4.46 -1.64
CA VAL A 106 11.78 -4.32 -0.18
C VAL A 106 11.38 -5.61 0.54
N LEU A 107 10.25 -6.20 0.15
CA LEU A 107 9.76 -7.44 0.78
C LEU A 107 10.67 -8.64 0.53
N LEU A 108 11.31 -8.71 -0.63
CA LEU A 108 12.36 -9.70 -0.90
C LEU A 108 13.55 -9.55 0.04
N ILE A 109 14.00 -8.31 0.29
CA ILE A 109 15.08 -8.03 1.25
C ILE A 109 14.65 -8.44 2.67
N MET A 110 13.38 -8.26 3.02
CA MET A 110 12.80 -8.72 4.29
C MET A 110 12.61 -10.25 4.37
N GLY A 111 12.90 -10.99 3.28
CA GLY A 111 12.87 -12.46 3.25
C GLY A 111 11.55 -13.08 2.76
N TYR A 112 10.61 -12.29 2.23
CA TYR A 112 9.37 -12.81 1.66
C TYR A 112 9.55 -13.32 0.24
N SER A 113 8.86 -14.40 -0.11
CA SER A 113 8.88 -15.01 -1.45
C SER A 113 7.55 -15.70 -1.79
N GLY A 114 7.38 -16.09 -3.06
CA GLY A 114 6.20 -16.81 -3.54
C GLY A 114 4.89 -16.03 -3.35
N ALA A 115 3.81 -16.74 -3.01
CA ALA A 115 2.48 -16.14 -2.85
C ALA A 115 2.43 -15.07 -1.74
N ALA A 116 3.19 -15.25 -0.65
CA ALA A 116 3.24 -14.27 0.43
C ALA A 116 3.84 -12.94 -0.05
N LEU A 117 4.89 -12.99 -0.89
CA LEU A 117 5.46 -11.79 -1.49
C LEU A 117 4.43 -11.04 -2.35
N GLN A 118 3.72 -11.76 -3.23
CA GLN A 118 2.70 -11.17 -4.11
C GLN A 118 1.57 -10.51 -3.31
N ILE A 119 1.00 -11.22 -2.33
CA ILE A 119 -0.11 -10.72 -1.51
C ILE A 119 0.32 -9.51 -0.69
N LEU A 120 1.47 -9.57 -0.02
CA LEU A 120 1.98 -8.47 0.78
C LEU A 120 2.31 -7.25 -0.09
N THR A 121 2.88 -7.46 -1.28
CA THR A 121 3.20 -6.36 -2.20
C THR A 121 1.95 -5.60 -2.57
N VAL A 122 0.88 -6.28 -3.00
CA VAL A 122 -0.39 -5.61 -3.36
C VAL A 122 -1.01 -4.93 -2.15
N ALA A 123 -1.10 -5.62 -1.00
CA ALA A 123 -1.72 -5.07 0.20
C ALA A 123 -1.03 -3.79 0.69
N ILE A 124 0.31 -3.75 0.71
CA ILE A 124 1.07 -2.55 1.10
C ILE A 124 0.95 -1.47 0.03
N SER A 125 1.01 -1.82 -1.26
CA SER A 125 0.91 -0.84 -2.34
C SER A 125 -0.41 -0.08 -2.28
N VAL A 126 -1.52 -0.80 -2.12
CA VAL A 126 -2.86 -0.21 -1.93
C VAL A 126 -2.90 0.66 -0.66
N TYR A 127 -2.31 0.18 0.44
CA TYR A 127 -2.26 0.92 1.70
C TYR A 127 -1.50 2.26 1.54
N VAL A 128 -0.31 2.23 0.95
CA VAL A 128 0.52 3.43 0.74
C VAL A 128 -0.15 4.41 -0.23
N ILE A 129 -0.77 3.93 -1.31
CA ILE A 129 -1.53 4.80 -2.22
C ILE A 129 -2.71 5.46 -1.51
N ARG A 130 -3.47 4.69 -0.73
CA ARG A 130 -4.67 5.20 -0.08
C ARG A 130 -4.35 6.21 1.01
N VAL A 131 -3.40 5.90 1.90
CA VAL A 131 -2.96 6.79 2.98
C VAL A 131 -2.17 7.98 2.43
N GLY A 132 -1.51 7.80 1.29
CA GLY A 132 -0.57 8.74 0.71
C GLY A 132 0.84 8.51 1.23
N LEU A 133 1.83 8.65 0.35
CA LEU A 133 3.24 8.39 0.66
C LEU A 133 3.76 9.23 1.83
N ASN A 134 3.44 10.52 1.87
CA ASN A 134 3.92 11.41 2.92
C ASN A 134 3.40 10.98 4.29
N ALA A 135 2.09 10.74 4.41
CA ALA A 135 1.48 10.28 5.65
C ALA A 135 1.98 8.89 6.05
N PHE A 136 2.21 8.00 5.08
CA PHE A 136 2.85 6.72 5.32
C PHE A 136 4.27 6.88 5.90
N CYS A 137 5.09 7.73 5.28
CA CYS A 137 6.45 8.00 5.72
C CYS A 137 6.51 8.67 7.09
N GLU A 138 5.65 9.64 7.36
CA GLU A 138 5.52 10.29 8.67
C GLU A 138 5.11 9.31 9.76
N LYS A 139 4.29 8.31 9.44
CA LYS A 139 3.80 7.34 10.41
C LYS A 139 4.76 6.16 10.65
N TYR A 140 5.39 5.65 9.58
CA TYR A 140 6.07 4.36 9.61
C TYR A 140 7.58 4.41 9.34
N CYS A 141 8.12 5.56 8.92
CA CYS A 141 9.54 5.69 8.55
C CYS A 141 10.34 6.61 9.50
N CYS A 142 9.80 6.86 10.70
CA CYS A 142 10.49 7.60 11.75
C CYS A 142 11.77 6.86 12.18
N ASP A 143 12.85 7.64 12.34
CA ASP A 143 14.10 7.22 13.00
C ASP A 143 13.86 6.67 14.42
#